data_AF-A0A1U7Z4Q1-F1
#
_entry.id   AF-A0A1U7Z4Q1-F1
#
_cell.length_a   1.000
_cell.length_b   1.000
_cell.length_c   1.000
_cell.angle_alpha   90.00
_cell.angle_beta   90.00
_cell.angle_gamma   90.00
#
_symmetry.space_group_name_H-M   'P 1'
#
loop_
_entity.id
_entity.type
_entity.pdbx_description
1 polymer ?
#
loop_
_entity_poly.entity_id
_entity_poly.type
_entity_poly.pdbx_seq_one_letter_code
_entity_poly.pdbx_strand_id
1 'polypeptide(L)'
;MTSENFVQSAISCFDGHYNHWSMLMENFLRSKEYWHIVEAGVAEQATSTVLSDQQKADLEGQRLKDLKAKNYLFQAIDRSILETILCKDTSKQIWDSMKKKYQGSTRAKRQQHQALRLEFETLRMKSGESVTDYFSRTMAIVNKMRIYGDKMEDVTIVEKILRSMTPKFNFVVCSIEESHDIDELSIDELQSSLLIHEHKLNQHEKEEQALKASIENHSAPRDHRKRGRGRGRG
;
A
#
# COMPACT_ATOMS: atom_id res chain seq x y z
N MET A 1 -23.73 2.69 -47.09
CA MET A 1 -22.27 2.63 -46.86
C MET A 1 -22.05 3.02 -45.41
N THR A 2 -21.81 2.03 -44.55
CA THR A 2 -21.53 2.24 -43.13
C THR A 2 -20.12 2.78 -43.00
N SER A 3 -20.00 4.07 -42.69
CA SER A 3 -18.74 4.68 -42.26
C SER A 3 -18.35 4.06 -40.93
N GLU A 4 -17.42 3.11 -40.97
CA GLU A 4 -16.71 2.66 -39.78
C GLU A 4 -15.94 3.85 -39.22
N ASN A 5 -16.52 4.50 -38.20
CA ASN A 5 -15.80 5.46 -37.37
C ASN A 5 -14.73 4.69 -36.61
N PHE A 6 -13.58 4.45 -37.27
CA PHE A 6 -12.36 4.07 -36.58
C PHE A 6 -12.02 5.19 -35.61
N VAL A 7 -12.33 4.99 -34.33
CA VAL A 7 -11.88 5.87 -33.26
C VAL A 7 -10.36 5.89 -33.34
N GLN A 8 -9.81 7.03 -33.74
CA GLN A 8 -8.38 7.23 -33.81
C GLN A 8 -7.82 7.04 -32.40
N SER A 9 -6.95 6.04 -32.23
CA SER A 9 -6.34 5.77 -30.93
C SER A 9 -5.67 7.03 -30.40
N ALA A 10 -6.22 7.59 -29.33
CA ALA A 10 -5.69 8.78 -28.70
C ALA A 10 -4.31 8.47 -28.10
N ILE A 11 -3.40 9.44 -28.21
CA ILE A 11 -2.09 9.35 -27.58
C ILE A 11 -2.31 9.44 -26.06
N SER A 12 -1.92 8.40 -25.32
CA SER A 12 -2.04 8.40 -23.87
C SER A 12 -0.98 9.33 -23.26
N CYS A 13 -1.40 10.42 -22.64
CA CYS A 13 -0.51 11.30 -21.88
C CYS A 13 -0.01 10.62 -20.60
N PHE A 14 1.20 10.95 -20.20
CA PHE A 14 1.79 10.44 -18.97
C PHE A 14 1.23 11.17 -17.75
N ASP A 15 0.63 10.42 -16.84
CA ASP A 15 -0.07 10.91 -15.64
C ASP A 15 0.70 10.61 -14.32
N GLY A 16 1.94 10.11 -14.42
CA GLY A 16 2.72 9.64 -13.28
C GLY A 16 2.68 8.12 -13.06
N HIS A 17 1.74 7.39 -13.67
CA HIS A 17 1.62 5.94 -13.58
C HIS A 17 2.37 5.24 -14.72
N TYR A 18 3.70 5.19 -14.61
CA TYR A 18 4.57 4.67 -15.67
C TYR A 18 4.14 3.31 -16.25
N ASN A 19 3.77 2.33 -15.43
CA ASN A 19 3.41 1.00 -15.92
C ASN A 19 2.14 1.01 -16.79
N HIS A 20 1.16 1.83 -16.44
CA HIS A 20 -0.09 1.94 -17.20
C HIS A 20 0.16 2.69 -18.50
N TRP A 21 0.83 3.86 -18.40
CA TRP A 21 1.22 4.65 -19.56
C TRP A 21 2.11 3.86 -20.53
N SER A 22 3.13 3.15 -20.04
CA SER A 22 4.06 2.40 -20.90
C SER A 22 3.34 1.30 -21.66
N MET A 23 2.38 0.61 -21.03
CA MET A 23 1.58 -0.42 -21.69
C MET A 23 0.74 0.16 -22.84
N LEU A 24 0.06 1.29 -22.61
CA LEU A 24 -0.75 1.96 -23.63
C LEU A 24 0.10 2.53 -24.76
N MET A 25 1.20 3.20 -24.42
CA MET A 25 2.11 3.82 -25.38
C MET A 25 2.83 2.77 -26.24
N GLU A 26 3.29 1.67 -25.64
CA GLU A 26 3.89 0.55 -26.36
C GLU A 26 2.89 -0.06 -27.35
N ASN A 27 1.66 -0.34 -26.91
CA ASN A 27 0.62 -0.88 -27.80
C ASN A 27 0.30 0.07 -28.96
N PHE A 28 0.20 1.38 -28.68
CA PHE A 28 0.01 2.39 -29.70
C PHE A 28 1.15 2.40 -30.72
N LEU A 29 2.41 2.42 -30.28
CA LEU A 29 3.57 2.40 -31.17
C LEU A 29 3.70 1.09 -31.96
N ARG A 30 3.27 -0.04 -31.40
CA ARG A 30 3.18 -1.33 -32.11
C ARG A 30 2.14 -1.28 -33.22
N SER A 31 0.96 -0.70 -32.97
CA SER A 31 -0.09 -0.51 -34.00
C SER A 31 0.34 0.40 -35.15
N LYS A 32 1.31 1.28 -34.92
CA LYS A 32 1.91 2.16 -35.93
C LYS A 32 3.19 1.59 -36.56
N GLU A 33 3.57 0.37 -36.18
CA GLU A 33 4.79 -0.32 -36.62
C GLU A 33 6.10 0.40 -36.25
N TYR A 34 6.09 1.28 -35.25
CA TYR A 34 7.28 2.06 -34.85
C TYR A 34 8.05 1.45 -33.67
N TRP A 35 7.44 0.49 -32.96
CA TRP A 35 8.01 -0.10 -31.75
C TRP A 35 9.43 -0.66 -31.93
N HIS A 36 9.72 -1.33 -33.04
CA HIS A 36 11.05 -1.90 -33.31
C HIS A 36 12.17 -0.85 -33.27
N ILE A 37 11.88 0.40 -33.69
CA ILE A 37 12.84 1.50 -33.64
C ILE A 37 13.05 2.00 -32.21
N VAL A 38 11.97 2.03 -31.41
CA VAL A 38 12.03 2.46 -30.00
C VAL A 38 12.80 1.44 -29.15
N GLU A 39 12.62 0.14 -29.43
CA GLU A 39 13.27 -0.94 -28.69
C GLU A 39 14.73 -1.16 -29.12
N ALA A 40 14.97 -1.38 -30.41
CA ALA A 40 16.32 -1.65 -30.93
C ALA A 40 17.16 -0.37 -31.03
N GLY A 41 16.53 0.77 -31.31
CA GLY A 41 17.21 2.01 -31.69
C GLY A 41 17.48 2.06 -33.19
N VAL A 42 17.73 3.25 -33.71
CA VAL A 42 18.29 3.41 -35.05
C VAL A 42 19.78 3.05 -34.97
N ALA A 43 20.27 2.21 -35.87
CA ALA A 43 21.68 1.85 -35.91
C ALA A 43 22.56 3.11 -36.11
N GLU A 44 23.40 3.43 -35.12
CA GLU A 44 24.48 4.42 -35.29
C GLU A 44 25.60 3.78 -36.11
N GLN A 45 25.94 4.41 -37.24
CA GLN A 45 26.96 3.86 -38.13
C GLN A 45 28.36 4.21 -37.63
N ALA A 46 29.25 3.20 -37.57
CA ALA A 46 30.69 3.42 -37.57
C ALA A 46 31.10 4.04 -38.91
N THR A 47 31.91 5.08 -38.86
CA THR A 47 32.19 6.06 -39.93
C THR A 47 32.90 5.50 -41.19
N SER A 48 33.01 4.19 -41.39
CA SER A 48 33.96 3.61 -42.37
C SER A 48 33.39 2.54 -43.32
N THR A 49 32.08 2.31 -43.38
CA THR A 49 31.48 1.39 -44.35
C THR A 49 30.85 2.11 -45.55
N VAL A 50 31.33 1.83 -46.76
CA VAL A 50 30.67 2.23 -48.02
C VAL A 50 29.35 1.48 -48.10
N LEU A 51 28.25 2.18 -47.84
CA LEU A 51 26.91 1.60 -47.91
C LEU A 51 26.44 1.47 -49.35
N SER A 52 25.85 0.31 -49.66
CA SER A 52 25.03 0.13 -50.85
C SER A 52 23.81 1.08 -50.81
N ASP A 53 23.31 1.48 -51.98
CA ASP A 53 22.17 2.40 -52.07
C ASP A 53 20.91 1.85 -51.40
N GLN A 54 20.75 0.52 -51.38
CA GLN A 54 19.68 -0.15 -50.62
C GLN A 54 19.79 0.08 -49.11
N GLN A 55 21.00 0.01 -48.55
CA GLN A 55 21.23 0.18 -47.11
C GLN A 55 21.02 1.64 -46.67
N LYS A 56 21.31 2.60 -47.56
CA LYS A 56 21.03 4.03 -47.31
C LYS A 56 19.52 4.29 -47.25
N ALA A 57 18.77 3.75 -48.21
CA ALA A 57 17.32 3.88 -48.26
C ALA A 57 16.64 3.27 -47.01
N ASP A 58 17.10 2.09 -46.58
CA ASP A 58 16.58 1.42 -45.38
C ASP A 58 16.85 2.26 -44.12
N LEU A 59 18.04 2.87 -44.01
CA LEU A 59 18.41 3.69 -42.86
C LEU A 59 17.65 5.02 -42.81
N GLU A 60 17.40 5.66 -43.95
CA GLU A 60 16.51 6.82 -44.05
C GLU A 60 15.08 6.46 -43.63
N GLY A 61 14.60 5.29 -44.04
CA GLY A 61 13.31 4.75 -43.58
C GLY A 61 13.24 4.58 -42.07
N GLN A 62 14.29 4.03 -41.44
CA GLN A 62 14.38 3.89 -39.98
C GLN A 62 14.42 5.25 -39.26
N ARG A 63 15.19 6.22 -39.78
CA ARG A 63 15.23 7.59 -39.24
C ARG A 63 13.88 8.28 -39.31
N LEU A 64 13.15 8.11 -40.41
CA LEU A 64 11.81 8.67 -40.55
C LEU A 64 10.84 8.06 -39.53
N LYS A 65 10.92 6.74 -39.31
CA LYS A 65 10.12 6.05 -38.28
C LYS A 65 10.49 6.52 -36.87
N ASP A 66 11.78 6.73 -36.58
CA ASP A 66 12.25 7.29 -35.31
C ASP A 66 11.66 8.68 -35.06
N LEU A 67 11.73 9.58 -36.04
CA LEU A 67 11.16 10.93 -35.94
C LEU A 67 9.66 10.91 -35.65
N LYS A 68 8.91 9.99 -36.29
CA LYS A 68 7.48 9.82 -36.03
C LYS A 68 7.21 9.30 -34.62
N ALA A 69 7.97 8.30 -34.15
CA ALA A 69 7.88 7.79 -32.80
C ALA A 69 8.20 8.88 -31.75
N LYS A 70 9.27 9.67 -31.98
CA LYS A 70 9.63 10.82 -31.15
C LYS A 70 8.49 11.83 -31.04
N ASN A 71 7.86 12.18 -32.16
CA ASN A 71 6.74 13.12 -32.16
C ASN A 71 5.57 12.64 -31.29
N TYR A 72 5.28 11.34 -31.27
CA TYR A 72 4.27 10.78 -30.39
C TYR A 72 4.69 10.79 -28.92
N LEU A 73 5.93 10.43 -28.63
CA LEU A 73 6.46 10.49 -27.26
C LEU A 73 6.47 11.93 -26.71
N PHE A 74 6.78 12.93 -27.54
CA PHE A 74 6.70 14.34 -27.12
C PHE A 74 5.27 14.83 -26.92
N GLN A 75 4.29 14.33 -27.68
CA GLN A 75 2.87 14.64 -27.42
C GLN A 75 2.36 13.98 -26.14
N ALA A 76 2.94 12.84 -25.77
CA ALA A 76 2.54 12.08 -24.59
C ALA A 76 3.18 12.56 -23.29
N ILE A 77 4.19 13.43 -23.34
CA ILE A 77 5.02 13.81 -22.19
C ILE A 77 4.99 15.33 -22.03
N ASP A 78 4.61 15.79 -20.85
CA ASP A 78 4.60 17.21 -20.53
C ASP A 78 6.00 17.84 -20.54
N ARG A 79 6.04 19.15 -20.84
CA ARG A 79 7.28 19.94 -20.90
C ARG A 79 8.14 19.80 -19.63
N SER A 80 7.52 19.84 -18.46
CA SER A 80 8.22 19.73 -17.17
C SER A 80 8.96 18.40 -17.01
N ILE A 81 8.41 17.32 -17.58
CA ILE A 81 9.05 16.00 -17.59
C ILE A 81 10.12 15.94 -18.67
N LEU A 82 9.86 16.51 -19.84
CA LEU A 82 10.82 16.54 -20.94
C LEU A 82 12.11 17.30 -20.58
N GLU A 83 12.01 18.37 -19.79
CA GLU A 83 13.16 19.14 -19.29
C GLU A 83 14.04 18.33 -18.33
N THR A 84 13.50 17.28 -17.71
CA THR A 84 14.22 16.44 -16.76
C THR A 84 14.96 15.25 -17.40
N ILE A 85 14.75 15.03 -18.70
CA ILE A 85 15.37 13.94 -19.46
C ILE A 85 16.59 14.50 -20.20
N LEU A 86 17.75 13.91 -19.91
CA LEU A 86 19.05 14.36 -20.44
C LEU A 86 19.23 14.00 -21.94
N CYS A 87 18.88 12.77 -22.34
CA CYS A 87 19.07 12.28 -23.71
C CYS A 87 17.72 12.15 -24.42
N LYS A 88 17.54 12.88 -25.54
CA LYS A 88 16.27 12.93 -26.30
C LYS A 88 16.49 12.99 -27.82
N ASP A 89 17.63 12.49 -28.28
CA ASP A 89 18.03 12.52 -29.69
C ASP A 89 17.32 11.44 -30.50
N THR A 90 16.96 10.32 -29.87
CA THR A 90 16.18 9.24 -30.49
C THR A 90 14.94 8.89 -29.68
N SER A 91 13.96 8.25 -30.32
CA SER A 91 12.76 7.76 -29.64
C SER A 91 13.10 6.74 -28.54
N LYS A 92 14.12 5.91 -28.79
CA LYS A 92 14.70 4.98 -27.80
C LYS A 92 15.24 5.69 -26.58
N GLN A 93 16.06 6.74 -26.74
CA GLN A 93 16.63 7.47 -25.60
C GLN A 93 15.54 8.10 -24.74
N ILE A 94 14.48 8.64 -25.35
CA ILE A 94 13.33 9.20 -24.62
C ILE A 94 12.64 8.09 -23.81
N TRP A 95 12.35 6.96 -24.46
CA TRP A 95 11.72 5.80 -23.83
C TRP A 95 12.54 5.25 -22.66
N ASP A 96 13.84 5.01 -22.87
CA ASP A 96 14.74 4.49 -21.85
C ASP A 96 14.93 5.47 -20.69
N SER A 97 14.94 6.77 -20.96
CA SER A 97 15.02 7.79 -19.91
C SER A 97 13.75 7.84 -19.07
N MET A 98 12.57 7.76 -19.70
CA MET A 98 11.28 7.64 -19.01
C MET A 98 11.25 6.38 -18.16
N LYS A 99 11.68 5.24 -18.72
CA LYS A 99 11.81 3.97 -18.02
C LYS A 99 12.72 4.08 -16.81
N LYS A 100 13.94 4.59 -16.97
CA LYS A 100 14.89 4.73 -15.87
C LYS A 100 14.37 5.64 -14.76
N LYS A 101 13.76 6.76 -15.12
CA LYS A 101 13.27 7.75 -14.15
C LYS A 101 12.03 7.28 -13.39
N TYR A 102 11.06 6.69 -14.09
CA TYR A 102 9.74 6.43 -13.52
C TYR A 102 9.48 4.95 -13.24
N GLN A 103 10.07 3.99 -13.96
CA GLN A 103 9.89 2.57 -13.66
C GLN A 103 10.46 2.20 -12.28
N GLY A 104 11.60 2.77 -11.89
CA GLY A 104 12.20 2.56 -10.57
C GLY A 104 11.32 3.13 -9.45
N SER A 105 10.81 4.36 -9.65
CA SER A 105 9.86 4.98 -8.72
C SER A 105 8.56 4.19 -8.62
N THR A 106 7.96 3.78 -9.74
CA THR A 106 6.70 3.02 -9.75
C THR A 106 6.86 1.61 -9.20
N ARG A 107 7.96 0.91 -9.48
CA ARG A 107 8.25 -0.41 -8.89
C ARG A 107 8.46 -0.31 -7.38
N ALA A 108 9.23 0.66 -6.92
CA ALA A 108 9.45 0.90 -5.49
C ALA A 108 8.13 1.29 -4.78
N LYS A 109 7.34 2.21 -5.36
CA LYS A 109 6.00 2.56 -4.87
C LYS A 109 5.08 1.35 -4.82
N ARG A 110 5.07 0.49 -5.85
CA ARG A 110 4.28 -0.76 -5.87
C ARG A 110 4.74 -1.72 -4.78
N GLN A 111 6.04 -1.88 -4.56
CA GLN A 111 6.55 -2.76 -3.51
C GLN A 111 6.19 -2.23 -2.11
N GLN A 112 6.32 -0.92 -1.87
CA GLN A 112 5.88 -0.29 -0.62
C GLN A 112 4.38 -0.46 -0.40
N HIS A 113 3.59 -0.29 -1.46
CA HIS A 113 2.14 -0.49 -1.41
C HIS A 113 1.76 -1.93 -1.06
N GLN A 114 2.41 -2.92 -1.68
CA GLN A 114 2.19 -4.34 -1.36
C GLN A 114 2.64 -4.68 0.07
N ALA A 115 3.73 -4.09 0.54
CA ALA A 115 4.17 -4.25 1.92
C ALA A 115 3.14 -3.71 2.92
N LEU A 116 2.52 -2.55 2.62
CA LEU A 116 1.45 -1.98 3.46
C LEU A 116 0.19 -2.85 3.46
N ARG A 117 -0.19 -3.44 2.32
CA ARG A 117 -1.31 -4.39 2.25
C ARG A 117 -1.07 -5.61 3.14
N LEU A 118 0.12 -6.19 3.04
CA LEU A 118 0.51 -7.31 3.91
C LEU A 118 0.53 -6.89 5.39
N GLU A 119 1.05 -5.70 5.70
CA GLU A 119 1.06 -5.15 7.05
C GLU A 119 -0.37 -4.98 7.59
N PHE A 120 -1.30 -4.47 6.78
CA PHE A 120 -2.72 -4.35 7.13
C PHE A 120 -3.41 -5.71 7.29
N GLU A 121 -3.18 -6.66 6.38
CA GLU A 121 -3.76 -8.02 6.44
C GLU A 121 -3.30 -8.77 7.70
N THR A 122 -2.01 -8.65 8.05
CA THR A 122 -1.42 -9.31 9.23
C THR A 122 -1.57 -8.51 10.52
N LEU A 123 -2.04 -7.25 10.44
CA LEU A 123 -2.27 -6.41 11.61
C LEU A 123 -3.22 -7.10 12.60
N ARG A 124 -2.77 -7.18 13.84
CA ARG A 124 -3.53 -7.65 14.99
C ARG A 124 -3.18 -6.84 16.22
N MET A 125 -4.13 -6.77 17.15
CA MET A 125 -3.91 -6.19 18.47
C MET A 125 -2.97 -7.09 19.26
N LYS A 126 -1.94 -6.49 19.88
CA LYS A 126 -0.96 -7.21 20.69
C LYS A 126 -1.50 -7.45 22.10
N SER A 127 -0.94 -8.44 22.79
CA SER A 127 -1.26 -8.67 24.22
C SER A 127 -0.80 -7.46 25.06
N GLY A 128 -1.72 -6.89 25.84
CA GLY A 128 -1.45 -5.72 26.68
C GLY A 128 -1.37 -4.38 25.95
N GLU A 129 -1.61 -4.35 24.63
CA GLU A 129 -1.76 -3.10 23.88
C GLU A 129 -3.08 -2.42 24.23
N SER A 130 -3.08 -1.09 24.37
CA SER A 130 -4.32 -0.34 24.61
C SER A 130 -5.15 -0.20 23.33
N VAL A 131 -6.46 0.01 23.47
CA VAL A 131 -7.35 0.29 22.32
C VAL A 131 -6.84 1.50 21.54
N THR A 132 -6.45 2.59 22.21
CA THR A 132 -5.95 3.82 21.55
C THR A 132 -4.68 3.56 20.74
N ASP A 133 -3.72 2.81 21.29
CA ASP A 133 -2.48 2.50 20.58
C ASP A 133 -2.76 1.63 19.34
N TYR A 134 -3.67 0.67 19.47
CA TYR A 134 -4.07 -0.20 18.37
C TYR A 134 -4.74 0.58 17.23
N PHE A 135 -5.68 1.47 17.55
CA PHE A 135 -6.31 2.37 16.58
C PHE A 135 -5.27 3.27 15.89
N SER A 136 -4.35 3.85 16.67
CA SER A 136 -3.29 4.72 16.14
C SER A 136 -2.41 4.00 15.12
N ARG A 137 -2.00 2.75 15.39
CA ARG A 137 -1.24 1.94 14.43
C ARG A 137 -2.06 1.60 13.19
N THR A 138 -3.32 1.22 13.37
CA THR A 138 -4.24 0.90 12.27
C THR A 138 -4.40 2.10 11.33
N MET A 139 -4.69 3.27 11.89
CA MET A 139 -4.84 4.51 11.13
C MET A 139 -3.54 4.95 10.45
N ALA A 140 -2.38 4.73 11.09
CA ALA A 140 -1.09 5.02 10.45
C ALA A 140 -0.87 4.18 9.17
N ILE A 141 -1.28 2.91 9.16
CA ILE A 141 -1.18 2.04 7.98
C ILE A 141 -2.21 2.47 6.93
N VAL A 142 -3.47 2.65 7.33
CA VAL A 142 -4.57 3.08 6.45
C VAL A 142 -4.24 4.41 5.75
N ASN A 143 -3.73 5.40 6.48
CA ASN A 143 -3.38 6.70 5.91
C ASN A 143 -2.24 6.56 4.89
N LYS A 144 -1.25 5.70 5.14
CA LYS A 144 -0.21 5.39 4.13
C LYS A 144 -0.83 4.73 2.91
N MET A 145 -1.72 3.75 3.06
CA MET A 145 -2.40 3.10 1.93
C MET A 145 -3.22 4.08 1.09
N ARG A 146 -3.96 4.99 1.74
CA ARG A 146 -4.70 6.09 1.07
C ARG A 146 -3.77 6.98 0.23
N ILE A 147 -2.57 7.32 0.74
CA ILE A 147 -1.56 8.10 0.00
C ILE A 147 -1.10 7.36 -1.28
N TYR A 148 -1.05 6.04 -1.27
CA TYR A 148 -0.68 5.24 -2.45
C TYR A 148 -1.87 4.94 -3.38
N GLY A 149 -3.07 5.46 -3.08
CA GLY A 149 -4.25 5.40 -3.94
C GLY A 149 -5.25 4.29 -3.62
N ASP A 150 -5.06 3.54 -2.53
CA ASP A 150 -6.06 2.55 -2.08
C ASP A 150 -7.27 3.26 -1.47
N LYS A 151 -8.47 2.85 -1.91
CA LYS A 151 -9.74 3.26 -1.30
C LYS A 151 -9.96 2.44 -0.04
N MET A 152 -9.56 2.98 1.09
CA MET A 152 -9.83 2.39 2.41
C MET A 152 -11.12 2.98 2.96
N GLU A 153 -12.23 2.30 2.69
CA GLU A 153 -13.55 2.63 3.23
C GLU A 153 -13.61 2.32 4.73
N ASP A 154 -14.41 3.09 5.46
CA ASP A 154 -14.47 2.98 6.92
C ASP A 154 -14.98 1.60 7.36
N VAL A 155 -15.97 1.03 6.65
CA VAL A 155 -16.44 -0.35 6.86
C VAL A 155 -15.30 -1.38 6.83
N THR A 156 -14.37 -1.27 5.87
CA THR A 156 -13.24 -2.19 5.75
C THR A 156 -12.30 -2.08 6.96
N ILE A 157 -12.14 -0.87 7.49
CA ILE A 157 -11.29 -0.59 8.64
C ILE A 157 -11.95 -1.08 9.93
N VAL A 158 -13.26 -0.83 10.10
CA VAL A 158 -14.08 -1.29 11.22
C VAL A 158 -14.07 -2.81 11.30
N GLU A 159 -14.42 -3.50 10.20
CA GLU A 159 -14.38 -4.96 10.13
C GLU A 159 -12.98 -5.50 10.46
N LYS A 160 -11.93 -4.85 9.93
CA LYS A 160 -10.56 -5.24 10.21
C LYS A 160 -10.27 -5.16 11.70
N ILE A 161 -10.63 -4.06 12.37
CA ILE A 161 -10.39 -3.86 13.80
C ILE A 161 -11.10 -4.94 14.60
N LEU A 162 -12.41 -5.13 14.40
CA LEU A 162 -13.23 -6.11 15.12
C LEU A 162 -12.67 -7.54 15.00
N ARG A 163 -12.31 -7.97 13.77
CA ARG A 163 -11.77 -9.32 13.51
C ARG A 163 -10.37 -9.57 14.08
N SER A 164 -9.65 -8.53 14.47
CA SER A 164 -8.22 -8.62 14.83
C SER A 164 -7.91 -8.12 16.24
N MET A 165 -8.96 -7.85 17.04
CA MET A 165 -8.83 -7.62 18.48
C MET A 165 -8.39 -8.90 19.20
N THR A 166 -7.85 -8.73 20.42
CA THR A 166 -7.48 -9.87 21.26
C THR A 166 -8.72 -10.55 21.84
N PRO A 167 -8.64 -11.84 22.25
CA PRO A 167 -9.77 -12.57 22.82
C PRO A 167 -10.44 -11.92 24.03
N LYS A 168 -9.72 -11.05 24.75
CA LYS A 168 -10.24 -10.23 25.86
C LYS A 168 -11.45 -9.38 25.45
N PHE A 169 -11.54 -9.00 24.18
CA PHE A 169 -12.60 -8.16 23.64
C PHE A 169 -13.71 -8.95 22.92
N ASN A 170 -13.64 -10.29 22.83
CA ASN A 170 -14.60 -11.09 22.05
C ASN A 170 -16.06 -10.80 22.41
N PHE A 171 -16.38 -10.70 23.71
CA PHE A 171 -17.75 -10.41 24.14
C PHE A 171 -18.22 -9.01 23.70
N VAL A 172 -17.32 -8.03 23.76
CA VAL A 172 -17.60 -6.65 23.33
C VAL A 172 -17.79 -6.59 21.82
N VAL A 173 -16.94 -7.28 21.06
CA VAL A 173 -17.04 -7.40 19.60
C VAL A 173 -18.38 -8.00 19.20
N CYS A 174 -18.77 -9.15 19.77
CA CYS A 174 -20.08 -9.76 19.48
C CYS A 174 -21.23 -8.81 19.83
N SER A 175 -21.17 -8.12 20.98
CA SER A 175 -22.21 -7.16 21.35
C SER A 175 -22.30 -5.99 20.36
N ILE A 176 -21.20 -5.50 19.81
CA ILE A 176 -21.20 -4.44 18.80
C ILE A 176 -21.79 -4.96 17.49
N GLU A 177 -21.34 -6.12 17.02
CA GLU A 177 -21.83 -6.78 15.80
C GLU A 177 -23.34 -7.09 15.85
N GLU A 178 -23.88 -7.38 17.03
CA GLU A 178 -25.31 -7.64 17.22
C GLU A 178 -26.16 -6.37 17.34
N SER A 179 -25.58 -5.25 17.79
CA SER A 179 -26.34 -4.04 18.16
C SER A 179 -26.20 -2.89 17.17
N HIS A 180 -25.21 -2.92 16.28
CA HIS A 180 -24.93 -1.84 15.32
C HIS A 180 -24.86 -2.39 13.90
N ASP A 181 -25.27 -1.57 12.93
CA ASP A 181 -25.00 -1.84 11.52
C ASP A 181 -23.54 -1.51 11.21
N ILE A 182 -22.76 -2.52 10.84
CA ILE A 182 -21.33 -2.39 10.58
C ILE A 182 -21.06 -1.57 9.30
N ASP A 183 -21.99 -1.55 8.35
CA ASP A 183 -21.86 -0.79 7.11
C ASP A 183 -21.99 0.72 7.34
N GLU A 184 -22.69 1.13 8.40
CA GLU A 184 -22.91 2.54 8.76
C GLU A 184 -22.01 3.02 9.93
N LEU A 185 -21.39 2.09 10.67
CA LEU A 185 -20.61 2.41 11.86
C LEU A 185 -19.32 3.17 11.52
N SER A 186 -19.15 4.35 12.12
CA SER A 186 -17.91 5.14 11.93
C SER A 186 -16.77 4.62 12.81
N ILE A 187 -15.53 4.92 12.40
CA ILE A 187 -14.32 4.54 13.14
C ILE A 187 -14.29 5.21 14.53
N ASP A 188 -14.74 6.46 14.64
CA ASP A 188 -14.74 7.23 15.89
C ASP A 188 -15.76 6.70 16.90
N GLU A 189 -16.95 6.29 16.42
CA GLU A 189 -17.98 5.64 17.25
C GLU A 189 -17.48 4.29 17.77
N LEU A 190 -16.89 3.48 16.88
CA LEU A 190 -16.29 2.20 17.27
C LEU A 190 -15.20 2.40 18.34
N GLN A 191 -14.29 3.35 18.12
CA GLN A 191 -13.22 3.65 19.07
C GLN A 191 -13.78 4.05 20.43
N SER A 192 -14.77 4.94 20.44
CA SER A 192 -15.41 5.42 21.67
C SER A 192 -16.08 4.29 22.45
N SER A 193 -16.80 3.40 21.75
CA SER A 193 -17.43 2.22 22.35
C SER A 193 -16.40 1.28 22.99
N LEU A 194 -15.35 0.93 22.24
CA LEU A 194 -14.30 0.03 22.72
C LEU A 194 -13.52 0.60 23.92
N LEU A 195 -13.28 1.91 23.97
CA LEU A 195 -12.61 2.56 25.10
C LEU A 195 -13.43 2.49 26.40
N ILE A 196 -14.75 2.67 26.31
CA ILE A 196 -15.64 2.54 27.47
C ILE A 196 -15.56 1.11 28.03
N HIS A 197 -15.54 0.11 27.14
CA HIS A 197 -15.43 -1.29 27.55
C HIS A 197 -14.04 -1.66 28.08
N GLU A 198 -12.96 -1.14 27.49
CA GLU A 198 -11.59 -1.32 28.01
C GLU A 198 -11.47 -0.82 29.45
N HIS A 199 -12.05 0.36 29.75
CA HIS A 199 -12.04 0.91 31.10
C HIS A 199 -12.76 -0.02 32.10
N LYS A 200 -13.95 -0.54 31.73
CA LYS A 200 -14.72 -1.47 32.56
C LYS A 200 -14.00 -2.80 32.79
N LEU A 201 -13.40 -3.36 31.74
CA LEU A 201 -12.62 -4.60 31.83
C LEU A 201 -11.43 -4.44 32.78
N ASN A 202 -10.72 -3.32 32.69
CA ASN A 202 -9.56 -3.04 33.53
C ASN A 202 -9.95 -2.76 35.00
N GLN A 203 -11.15 -2.25 35.27
CA GLN A 203 -11.68 -2.15 36.64
C GLN A 203 -11.97 -3.54 37.22
N HIS A 204 -12.65 -4.40 36.46
CA HIS A 204 -12.99 -5.74 36.89
C HIS A 204 -11.75 -6.60 37.17
N GLU A 205 -10.71 -6.50 36.33
CA GLU A 205 -9.43 -7.20 36.57
C GLU A 205 -8.76 -6.78 37.87
N LYS A 206 -8.81 -5.49 38.23
CA LYS A 206 -8.26 -4.98 39.50
C LYS A 206 -9.04 -5.50 40.70
N GLU A 207 -10.37 -5.52 40.60
CA GLU A 207 -11.24 -6.07 41.65
C GLU A 207 -11.02 -7.57 41.84
N GLU A 208 -10.92 -8.34 40.76
CA GLU A 208 -10.66 -9.77 40.81
C GLU A 208 -9.27 -10.09 41.39
N GLN A 209 -8.24 -9.31 41.05
CA GLN A 209 -6.91 -9.42 41.65
C GLN A 209 -6.93 -9.10 43.15
N ALA A 210 -7.65 -8.06 43.57
CA ALA A 210 -7.79 -7.70 44.98
C ALA A 210 -8.54 -8.79 45.78
N LEU A 211 -9.57 -9.40 45.18
CA LEU A 211 -10.29 -10.53 45.77
C LEU A 211 -9.39 -11.76 45.92
N LYS A 212 -8.63 -12.12 44.88
CA LYS A 212 -7.67 -13.24 44.94
C LYS A 212 -6.61 -13.03 46.01
N ALA A 213 -6.00 -11.84 46.09
CA ALA A 213 -5.03 -11.50 47.14
C ALA A 213 -5.63 -11.57 48.56
N SER A 214 -6.90 -11.19 48.72
CA SER A 214 -7.60 -11.26 50.00
C SER A 214 -7.90 -12.71 50.42
N ILE A 215 -8.26 -13.57 49.47
CA ILE A 215 -8.52 -15.00 49.71
C ILE A 215 -7.22 -15.72 50.08
N GLU A 216 -6.11 -15.44 49.40
CA GLU A 216 -4.78 -15.99 49.73
C GLU A 216 -4.28 -15.54 51.11
N ASN A 217 -4.56 -14.30 51.50
CA ASN A 217 -4.24 -13.80 52.85
C ASN A 217 -5.10 -14.43 53.96
N HIS A 218 -6.29 -14.95 53.65
CA HIS A 218 -7.15 -15.65 54.60
C HIS A 218 -6.92 -17.16 54.68
N SER A 219 -6.27 -17.76 53.68
CA SER A 219 -5.88 -19.17 53.69
C SER A 219 -4.50 -19.44 54.32
N ALA A 220 -3.75 -18.38 54.70
CA ALA A 220 -2.58 -18.52 55.55
C ALA A 220 -2.98 -19.10 56.92
N PRO A 221 -2.40 -20.23 57.38
CA PRO A 221 -2.80 -20.87 58.64
C PRO A 221 -2.61 -19.92 59.82
N ARG A 222 -3.70 -19.53 60.49
CA ARG A 222 -3.65 -18.95 61.83
C ARG A 222 -3.11 -20.02 62.78
N ASP A 223 -1.80 -20.00 63.01
CA ASP A 223 -1.14 -20.82 64.02
C ASP A 223 -1.67 -20.45 65.41
N HIS A 224 -2.71 -21.17 65.84
CA HIS A 224 -3.24 -21.10 67.20
C HIS A 224 -2.23 -21.73 68.16
N ARG A 225 -1.23 -20.95 68.58
CA ARG A 225 -0.39 -21.31 69.73
C ARG A 225 -1.21 -21.23 71.02
N LYS A 226 -1.89 -22.34 71.32
CA LYS A 226 -2.52 -22.63 72.60
C LYS A 226 -1.44 -23.04 73.61
N ARG A 227 -1.44 -22.35 74.76
CA ARG A 227 -1.10 -22.83 76.12
C ARG A 227 0.30 -23.44 76.36
N GLY A 228 1.07 -22.74 77.19
CA GLY A 228 2.03 -23.33 78.12
C GLY A 228 1.92 -22.71 79.51
N ARG A 229 1.10 -23.31 80.38
CA ARG A 229 1.13 -23.10 81.84
C ARG A 229 2.39 -23.81 82.36
N GLY A 230 3.23 -23.12 83.14
CA GLY A 230 4.35 -23.74 83.85
C GLY A 230 4.78 -22.91 85.05
N ARG A 231 4.27 -23.29 86.24
CA ARG A 231 4.80 -22.91 87.56
C ARG A 231 6.18 -23.56 87.76
N GLY A 232 7.08 -22.88 88.48
CA GLY A 232 8.26 -23.53 89.06
C GLY A 232 9.05 -22.57 89.94
N ARG A 233 8.99 -22.79 91.26
CA ARG A 233 9.79 -22.14 92.31
C ARG A 233 11.24 -22.65 92.25
N GLY A 234 12.18 -21.80 92.67
CA GLY A 234 13.57 -22.12 92.96
C GLY A 234 14.29 -20.85 93.37
#